data_AF-A0A939HU93-F1
#
_entry.id   AF-A0A939HU93-F1
#
_cell.length_a   1.000
_cell.length_b   1.000
_cell.length_c   1.000
_cell.angle_alpha   90.00
_cell.angle_beta   90.00
_cell.angle_gamma   90.00
#
_symmetry.space_group_name_H-M   'P 1'
#
loop_
_entity.id
_entity.type
_entity.pdbx_description
1 polymer ?
#
loop_
_entity_poly.entity_id
_entity_poly.type
_entity_poly.pdbx_seq_one_letter_code
_entity_poly.pdbx_strand_id
1 'polypeptide(L)'
;MHHYIFITTLILLDGLDEVPTKNMDWVIERIHNFVKKFHKNRFITSCRTAAYRLAFDRFSNVAIADFDDTQIEQFIGNWFQSEADKQARTADRCWKLLQKRENADAKELAQTPLLLTFLCLVYDKSQNFPNNRSELYGKALRILLEEWITEKRVQRDEVFQELDAQLEEILLSEIAYQGFQADKLFFPQREIVEQIKTFLVGNLNAPQHLDGEAVFNAMAVQQGILVERAQNVYSFSHLTLQEYLTAEYIEYNRLFEQLVTKRLINERWHEVFLLVAGLMRGGVDELLLLMEKEAQKFINTSNLLDLLRWADLITAGSESDIKPVGKRAIAIANANAIAYAYTNAYLYTKANDIAYTYTNAYTKAYADAYATFIADAYIYAYADAYVYADPDAIVYANMITNSIIYVGKLKKFKVFNDVNFSILIARLEAIKIQITENNINIVPRIIANSTIQALLDAFHLTDEMFNLSQTEAKALENYLYANDLIIQCKKAAVRVSPQTWEAIEHRMLRLPK
;
A
#
# COMPACT_ATOMS: atom_id res chain seq x y z
N MET A 1 9.47 54.34 5.81
CA MET A 1 8.88 53.14 6.43
C MET A 1 8.42 52.21 5.32
N HIS A 2 9.31 51.35 4.82
CA HIS A 2 8.98 50.44 3.70
C HIS A 2 7.98 49.39 4.19
N HIS A 3 6.74 49.50 3.70
CA HIS A 3 5.76 48.43 3.83
C HIS A 3 6.17 47.29 2.90
N TYR A 4 6.94 46.33 3.43
CA TYR A 4 7.13 45.06 2.75
C TYR A 4 5.81 44.29 2.83
N ILE A 5 5.08 44.26 1.71
CA ILE A 5 3.99 43.31 1.53
C ILE A 5 4.63 41.92 1.52
N PHE A 6 4.46 41.15 2.60
CA PHE A 6 4.84 39.75 2.61
C PHE A 6 3.85 38.98 1.74
N ILE A 7 4.19 38.78 0.47
CA ILE A 7 3.44 37.89 -0.40
C ILE A 7 3.77 36.46 0.05
N THR A 8 2.80 35.79 0.65
CA THR A 8 2.89 34.36 0.96
C THR A 8 2.46 33.57 -0.28
N THR A 9 3.33 32.70 -0.78
CA THR A 9 3.01 31.82 -1.91
C THR A 9 2.53 30.46 -1.42
N LEU A 10 1.53 29.88 -2.10
CA LEU A 10 1.16 28.47 -1.97
C LEU A 10 1.86 27.67 -3.06
N ILE A 11 2.60 26.62 -2.67
CA ILE A 11 3.36 25.76 -3.58
C ILE A 11 2.82 24.34 -3.44
N LEU A 12 2.35 23.77 -4.55
CA LEU A 12 1.81 22.42 -4.65
C LEU A 12 2.82 21.56 -5.40
N LEU A 13 3.28 20.48 -4.77
CA LEU A 13 4.23 19.51 -5.31
C LEU A 13 3.51 18.18 -5.48
N ASP A 14 3.00 17.93 -6.67
CA ASP A 14 2.15 16.78 -6.95
C ASP A 14 2.98 15.54 -7.33
N GLY A 15 2.61 14.37 -6.79
CA GLY A 15 3.13 13.07 -7.21
C GLY A 15 4.60 12.83 -6.88
N LEU A 16 5.02 12.93 -5.61
CA LEU A 16 6.41 12.61 -5.24
C LEU A 16 6.81 11.18 -5.60
N ASP A 17 5.85 10.24 -5.56
CA ASP A 17 6.06 8.84 -5.95
C ASP A 17 6.35 8.64 -7.45
N GLU A 18 6.17 9.69 -8.26
CA GLU A 18 6.52 9.69 -9.68
C GLU A 18 8.00 10.02 -9.93
N VAL A 19 8.75 10.38 -8.88
CA VAL A 19 10.19 10.62 -8.99
C VAL A 19 10.91 9.27 -9.13
N PRO A 20 11.81 9.10 -10.12
CA PRO A 20 12.62 7.89 -10.23
C PRO A 20 13.39 7.61 -8.93
N THR A 21 13.42 6.36 -8.51
CA THR A 21 13.98 5.89 -7.23
C THR A 21 15.40 6.44 -7.00
N LYS A 22 16.24 6.41 -8.04
CA LYS A 22 17.63 6.91 -7.99
C LYS A 22 17.77 8.42 -7.73
N ASN A 23 16.71 9.19 -7.95
CA ASN A 23 16.67 10.65 -7.79
C ASN A 23 15.89 11.06 -6.52
N MET A 24 15.20 10.11 -5.87
CA MET A 24 14.28 10.36 -4.76
C MET A 24 14.95 11.15 -3.62
N ASP A 25 16.05 10.63 -3.06
CA ASP A 25 16.79 11.25 -1.96
C ASP A 25 17.22 12.69 -2.27
N TRP A 26 17.70 12.90 -3.50
CA TRP A 26 18.10 14.24 -3.96
C TRP A 26 16.91 15.19 -4.06
N VAL A 27 15.77 14.75 -4.61
CA VAL A 27 14.56 15.59 -4.70
C VAL A 27 14.07 15.97 -3.31
N ILE A 28 14.06 15.01 -2.37
CA ILE A 28 13.63 15.25 -0.99
C ILE A 28 14.53 16.27 -0.30
N GLU A 29 15.85 16.10 -0.43
CA GLU A 29 16.81 17.05 0.12
C GLU A 29 16.57 18.47 -0.43
N ARG A 30 16.26 18.57 -1.73
CA ARG A 30 15.96 19.85 -2.39
C ARG A 30 14.65 20.46 -1.88
N ILE A 31 13.59 19.67 -1.77
CA ILE A 31 12.31 20.11 -1.21
C ILE A 31 12.52 20.59 0.23
N HIS A 32 13.23 19.82 1.06
CA HIS A 32 13.51 20.17 2.45
C HIS A 32 14.31 21.49 2.55
N ASN A 33 15.37 21.63 1.77
CA ASN A 33 16.17 22.87 1.72
C ASN A 33 15.34 24.06 1.23
N PHE A 34 14.45 23.84 0.27
CA PHE A 34 13.56 24.88 -0.27
C PHE A 34 12.52 25.33 0.77
N VAL A 35 11.87 24.39 1.46
CA VAL A 35 10.93 24.65 2.55
C VAL A 35 11.62 25.38 3.70
N LYS A 36 12.83 24.98 4.07
CA LYS A 36 13.62 25.65 5.13
C LYS A 36 13.97 27.09 4.76
N LYS A 37 14.41 27.32 3.52
CA LYS A 37 14.77 28.65 3.02
C LYS A 37 13.56 29.58 2.93
N PHE A 38 12.42 29.05 2.48
CA PHE A 38 11.19 29.82 2.24
C PHE A 38 10.08 29.48 3.25
N HIS A 39 10.45 29.35 4.52
CA HIS A 39 9.58 28.86 5.60
C HIS A 39 8.33 29.70 5.90
N LYS A 40 8.18 30.88 5.25
CA LYS A 40 6.97 31.73 5.34
C LYS A 40 5.90 31.37 4.30
N ASN A 41 6.24 30.54 3.31
CA ASN A 41 5.31 30.05 2.30
C ASN A 41 4.56 28.81 2.80
N ARG A 42 3.44 28.49 2.13
CA ARG A 42 2.69 27.25 2.37
C ARG A 42 3.09 26.23 1.31
N PHE A 43 3.34 25.00 1.76
CA PHE A 43 3.73 23.89 0.91
C PHE A 43 2.74 22.74 1.11
N ILE A 44 2.32 22.13 0.02
CA ILE A 44 1.57 20.89 0.03
C ILE A 44 2.29 19.96 -0.93
N THR A 45 2.54 18.73 -0.48
CA THR A 45 3.06 17.66 -1.33
C THR A 45 2.11 16.47 -1.26
N SER A 46 1.92 15.80 -2.38
CA SER A 46 1.16 14.55 -2.47
C SER A 46 2.11 13.40 -2.84
N CYS A 47 1.80 12.20 -2.34
CA CYS A 47 2.42 10.97 -2.79
C CYS A 47 1.52 9.78 -2.46
N ARG A 48 1.74 8.63 -3.09
CA ARG A 48 1.13 7.38 -2.65
C ARG A 48 1.63 6.97 -1.26
N THR A 49 0.76 6.37 -0.46
CA THR A 49 1.10 5.85 0.88
C THR A 49 2.25 4.84 0.84
N ALA A 50 2.31 4.00 -0.19
CA ALA A 50 3.38 3.01 -0.36
C ALA A 50 4.74 3.65 -0.68
N ALA A 51 4.76 4.85 -1.28
CA ALA A 51 5.99 5.58 -1.55
C ALA A 51 6.37 6.53 -0.39
N TYR A 52 5.49 6.69 0.60
CA TYR A 52 5.71 7.52 1.77
C TYR A 52 6.67 6.82 2.73
N ARG A 53 7.97 7.00 2.50
CA ARG A 53 9.05 6.49 3.37
C ARG A 53 9.77 7.60 4.14
N LEU A 54 9.24 8.82 4.11
CA LEU A 54 10.03 10.03 4.27
C LEU A 54 9.37 10.98 5.25
N ALA A 55 9.99 11.17 6.40
CA ALA A 55 9.62 12.24 7.31
C ALA A 55 10.11 13.57 6.73
N PHE A 56 9.22 14.37 6.14
CA PHE A 56 9.51 15.77 5.91
C PHE A 56 9.39 16.54 7.22
N ASP A 57 10.50 17.05 7.72
CA ASP A 57 10.49 17.99 8.85
C ASP A 57 9.56 19.18 8.51
N ARG A 58 8.70 19.56 9.46
CA ARG A 58 7.73 20.68 9.38
C ARG A 58 6.50 20.43 8.49
N PHE A 59 6.26 19.19 8.06
CA PHE A 59 5.00 18.83 7.40
C PHE A 59 4.04 18.21 8.40
N SER A 60 2.75 18.41 8.15
CA SER A 60 1.68 17.63 8.77
C SER A 60 1.18 16.62 7.76
N ASN A 61 1.15 15.35 8.14
CA ASN A 61 0.71 14.28 7.26
C ASN A 61 -0.80 14.11 7.36
N VAL A 62 -1.44 14.00 6.20
CA VAL A 62 -2.87 13.75 6.06
C VAL A 62 -3.04 12.67 5.00
N ALA A 63 -3.84 11.65 5.30
CA ALA A 63 -4.25 10.66 4.31
C ALA A 63 -5.57 11.09 3.68
N ILE A 64 -5.68 10.98 2.36
CA ILE A 64 -6.96 11.15 1.67
C ILE A 64 -7.83 9.95 2.04
N ALA A 65 -9.00 10.22 2.61
CA ALA A 65 -9.96 9.18 2.96
C ALA A 65 -10.66 8.66 1.71
N ASP A 66 -11.06 7.39 1.78
CA ASP A 66 -11.93 6.75 0.82
C ASP A 66 -13.28 7.47 0.69
N PHE A 67 -13.91 7.39 -0.47
CA PHE A 67 -15.26 7.91 -0.65
C PHE A 67 -16.27 7.12 0.20
N ASP A 68 -17.13 7.85 0.91
CA ASP A 68 -18.29 7.26 1.57
C ASP A 68 -19.47 7.04 0.59
N ASP A 69 -20.50 6.34 1.05
CA ASP A 69 -21.69 6.03 0.24
C ASP A 69 -22.37 7.29 -0.32
N THR A 70 -22.35 8.42 0.40
CA THR A 70 -22.96 9.67 -0.03
C THR A 70 -22.16 10.30 -1.17
N GLN A 71 -20.82 10.28 -1.06
CA GLN A 71 -19.92 10.78 -2.10
C GLN A 71 -20.00 9.91 -3.36
N ILE A 72 -20.12 8.59 -3.22
CA ILE A 72 -20.29 7.66 -4.35
C ILE A 72 -21.62 7.94 -5.07
N GLU A 73 -22.73 8.03 -4.33
CA GLU A 73 -24.05 8.34 -4.90
C GLU A 73 -24.04 9.69 -5.63
N GLN A 74 -23.43 10.72 -5.02
CA GLN A 74 -23.32 12.03 -5.64
C GLN A 74 -22.47 11.99 -6.91
N PHE A 75 -21.36 11.24 -6.92
CA PHE A 75 -20.52 11.09 -8.10
C PHE A 75 -21.28 10.42 -9.25
N ILE A 76 -21.96 9.30 -8.98
CA ILE A 76 -22.81 8.60 -9.98
C ILE A 76 -23.89 9.54 -10.50
N GLY A 77 -24.53 10.29 -9.61
CA GLY A 77 -25.51 11.31 -9.96
C GLY A 77 -24.94 12.35 -10.91
N ASN A 78 -23.74 12.87 -10.65
CA ASN A 78 -23.09 13.88 -11.49
C ASN A 78 -22.58 13.32 -12.82
N TRP A 79 -22.19 12.04 -12.86
CA TRP A 79 -21.72 11.38 -14.07
C TRP A 79 -22.84 11.21 -15.10
N PHE A 80 -23.98 10.65 -14.68
CA PHE A 80 -25.12 10.37 -15.56
C PHE A 80 -26.13 11.53 -15.59
N GLN A 81 -25.71 12.67 -16.17
CA GLN A 81 -26.49 13.92 -16.21
C GLN A 81 -27.11 14.26 -17.56
N SER A 82 -26.87 13.46 -18.61
CA SER A 82 -27.45 13.71 -19.93
C SER A 82 -28.98 13.66 -19.87
N GLU A 83 -29.65 14.29 -20.85
CA GLU A 83 -31.12 14.26 -20.91
C GLU A 83 -31.64 12.82 -21.06
N ALA A 84 -30.95 11.98 -21.84
CA ALA A 84 -31.25 10.57 -21.97
C ALA A 84 -31.09 9.82 -20.63
N ASP A 85 -30.02 10.09 -19.87
CA ASP A 85 -29.79 9.47 -18.57
C ASP A 85 -30.86 9.83 -17.55
N LYS A 86 -31.28 11.10 -17.53
CA LYS A 86 -32.35 11.58 -16.64
C LYS A 86 -33.67 10.89 -16.94
N GLN A 87 -34.03 10.79 -18.22
CA GLN A 87 -35.23 10.09 -18.65
C GLN A 87 -35.18 8.59 -18.32
N ALA A 88 -34.03 7.95 -18.51
CA ALA A 88 -33.82 6.54 -18.21
C ALA A 88 -33.53 6.25 -16.73
N ARG A 89 -33.38 7.28 -15.89
CA ARG A 89 -32.94 7.20 -14.49
C ARG A 89 -31.67 6.36 -14.33
N THR A 90 -30.68 6.56 -15.20
CA THR A 90 -29.45 5.76 -15.24
C THR A 90 -28.69 5.82 -13.91
N ALA A 91 -28.51 7.01 -13.33
CA ALA A 91 -27.86 7.19 -12.03
C ALA A 91 -28.53 6.37 -10.91
N ASP A 92 -29.85 6.46 -10.77
CA ASP A 92 -30.61 5.75 -9.74
C ASP A 92 -30.47 4.23 -9.88
N ARG A 93 -30.47 3.72 -11.13
CA ARG A 93 -30.33 2.29 -11.41
C ARG A 93 -28.90 1.81 -11.14
N CYS A 94 -27.90 2.58 -11.53
CA CYS A 94 -26.49 2.34 -11.26
C CYS A 94 -26.25 2.22 -9.74
N TRP A 95 -26.68 3.23 -8.98
CA TRP A 95 -26.51 3.26 -7.54
C TRP A 95 -27.24 2.12 -6.83
N LYS A 96 -28.49 1.82 -7.22
CA LYS A 96 -29.24 0.68 -6.67
C LYS A 96 -28.58 -0.65 -6.96
N LEU A 97 -28.00 -0.83 -8.16
CA LEU A 97 -27.29 -2.05 -8.51
C LEU A 97 -26.02 -2.20 -7.67
N LEU A 98 -25.26 -1.11 -7.50
CA LEU A 98 -24.01 -1.10 -6.72
C LEU A 98 -24.22 -1.45 -5.25
N GLN A 99 -25.38 -1.09 -4.69
CA GLN A 99 -25.75 -1.40 -3.30
C GLN A 99 -26.12 -2.88 -3.06
N LYS A 100 -26.30 -3.69 -4.10
CA LYS A 100 -26.64 -5.10 -3.90
C LYS A 100 -25.46 -5.89 -3.34
N ARG A 101 -25.75 -6.89 -2.50
CA ARG A 101 -24.71 -7.77 -1.90
C ARG A 101 -23.85 -8.49 -2.93
N GLU A 102 -24.41 -8.82 -4.09
CA GLU A 102 -23.68 -9.45 -5.20
C GLU A 102 -22.60 -8.54 -5.82
N ASN A 103 -22.69 -7.22 -5.60
CA ASN A 103 -21.75 -6.22 -6.09
C ASN A 103 -20.91 -5.61 -4.96
N ALA A 104 -20.75 -6.31 -3.83
CA ALA A 104 -19.96 -5.82 -2.70
C ALA A 104 -18.52 -5.47 -3.09
N ASP A 105 -17.88 -6.30 -3.93
CA ASP A 105 -16.52 -6.07 -4.42
C ASP A 105 -16.47 -4.81 -5.31
N ALA A 106 -17.44 -4.63 -6.21
CA ALA A 106 -17.55 -3.41 -7.02
C ALA A 106 -17.80 -2.16 -6.15
N LYS A 107 -18.59 -2.30 -5.08
CA LYS A 107 -18.84 -1.22 -4.12
C LYS A 107 -17.57 -0.85 -3.34
N GLU A 108 -16.74 -1.82 -2.98
CA GLU A 108 -15.41 -1.57 -2.39
C GLU A 108 -14.53 -0.79 -3.38
N LEU A 109 -14.51 -1.17 -4.66
CA LEU A 109 -13.75 -0.43 -5.68
C LEU A 109 -14.25 1.01 -5.86
N ALA A 110 -15.57 1.25 -5.75
CA ALA A 110 -16.18 2.57 -5.89
C ALA A 110 -15.71 3.59 -4.83
N GLN A 111 -15.12 3.14 -3.73
CA GLN A 111 -14.52 4.00 -2.71
C GLN A 111 -13.30 4.78 -3.25
N THR A 112 -12.65 4.28 -4.30
CA THR A 112 -11.56 4.98 -4.99
C THR A 112 -12.11 5.77 -6.19
N PRO A 113 -11.98 7.11 -6.24
CA PRO A 113 -12.61 7.94 -7.27
C PRO A 113 -12.28 7.53 -8.71
N LEU A 114 -11.03 7.15 -8.99
CA LEU A 114 -10.63 6.68 -10.31
C LEU A 114 -11.33 5.37 -10.70
N LEU A 115 -11.44 4.42 -9.76
CA LEU A 115 -12.12 3.16 -10.01
C LEU A 115 -13.63 3.36 -10.16
N LEU A 116 -14.21 4.33 -9.44
CA LEU A 116 -15.60 4.74 -9.64
C LEU A 116 -15.84 5.31 -11.05
N THR A 117 -14.90 6.10 -11.59
CA THR A 117 -14.95 6.54 -12.99
C THR A 117 -15.00 5.34 -13.94
N PHE A 118 -14.13 4.34 -13.75
CA PHE A 118 -14.14 3.13 -14.57
C PHE A 118 -15.41 2.30 -14.39
N LEU A 119 -15.95 2.20 -13.18
CA LEU A 119 -17.21 1.51 -12.92
C LEU A 119 -18.36 2.20 -13.66
N CYS A 120 -18.40 3.53 -13.66
CA CYS A 120 -19.40 4.29 -14.40
C CYS A 120 -19.27 4.08 -15.93
N LEU A 121 -18.04 4.12 -16.47
CA LEU A 121 -17.77 3.82 -17.89
C LEU A 121 -18.23 2.41 -18.28
N VAL A 122 -17.88 1.40 -17.49
CA VAL A 122 -18.27 0.00 -17.74
C VAL A 122 -19.77 -0.21 -17.58
N TYR A 123 -20.39 0.44 -16.59
CA TYR A 123 -21.83 0.38 -16.37
C TYR A 123 -22.59 1.00 -17.53
N ASP A 124 -22.14 2.13 -18.07
CA ASP A 124 -22.79 2.78 -19.21
C ASP A 124 -22.94 1.82 -20.40
N LYS A 125 -21.88 1.05 -20.70
CA LYS A 125 -21.88 0.07 -21.80
C LYS A 125 -22.59 -1.24 -21.49
N SER A 126 -22.41 -1.80 -20.31
CA SER A 126 -22.81 -3.19 -20.00
C SER A 126 -24.02 -3.30 -19.06
N GLN A 127 -24.41 -2.20 -18.41
CA GLN A 127 -25.43 -2.13 -17.37
C GLN A 127 -25.17 -3.11 -16.21
N ASN A 128 -23.91 -3.50 -16.00
CA ASN A 128 -23.47 -4.39 -14.94
C ASN A 128 -22.06 -4.01 -14.45
N PHE A 129 -21.64 -4.54 -13.30
CA PHE A 129 -20.30 -4.33 -12.75
C PHE A 129 -19.40 -5.57 -12.95
N PRO A 130 -18.09 -5.37 -13.10
CA PRO A 130 -17.11 -6.45 -13.09
C PRO A 130 -16.98 -7.07 -11.68
N ASN A 131 -16.51 -8.31 -11.62
CA ASN A 131 -16.42 -9.05 -10.36
C ASN A 131 -15.12 -8.79 -9.60
N ASN A 132 -14.13 -8.16 -10.24
CA ASN A 132 -12.84 -7.85 -9.61
C ASN A 132 -12.17 -6.65 -10.29
N ARG A 133 -11.11 -6.17 -9.66
CA ARG A 133 -10.37 -4.97 -10.06
C ARG A 133 -9.68 -5.11 -11.42
N SER A 134 -9.01 -6.23 -11.71
CA SER A 134 -8.33 -6.41 -13.01
C SER A 134 -9.33 -6.47 -14.17
N GLU A 135 -10.47 -7.13 -13.98
CA GLU A 135 -11.57 -7.14 -14.97
C GLU A 135 -12.11 -5.74 -15.21
N LEU A 136 -12.23 -4.91 -14.16
CA LEU A 136 -12.63 -3.50 -14.29
C LEU A 136 -11.66 -2.72 -15.18
N TYR A 137 -10.36 -2.80 -14.90
CA TYR A 137 -9.35 -2.13 -15.69
C TYR A 137 -9.37 -2.58 -17.15
N GLY A 138 -9.42 -3.89 -17.41
CA GLY A 138 -9.45 -4.42 -18.78
C GLY A 138 -10.68 -4.00 -19.55
N LYS A 139 -11.87 -4.03 -18.94
CA LYS A 139 -13.10 -3.53 -19.58
C LYS A 139 -13.04 -2.03 -19.84
N ALA A 140 -12.60 -1.24 -18.87
CA ALA A 140 -12.49 0.21 -19.03
C ALA A 140 -11.48 0.56 -20.13
N LEU A 141 -10.30 -0.08 -20.15
CA LEU A 141 -9.29 0.11 -21.18
C LEU A 141 -9.84 -0.21 -22.58
N ARG A 142 -10.52 -1.35 -22.74
CA ARG A 142 -11.12 -1.70 -24.04
C ARG A 142 -12.20 -0.72 -24.47
N ILE A 143 -13.04 -0.22 -23.55
CA ILE A 143 -14.02 0.82 -23.89
C ILE A 143 -13.30 2.07 -24.41
N LEU A 144 -12.24 2.51 -23.72
CA LEU A 144 -11.45 3.68 -24.14
C LEU A 144 -10.79 3.47 -25.52
N LEU A 145 -10.33 2.25 -25.82
CA LEU A 145 -9.77 1.90 -27.13
C LEU A 145 -10.84 1.80 -28.24
N GLU A 146 -11.96 1.12 -27.96
CA GLU A 146 -13.02 0.80 -28.94
C GLU A 146 -13.94 1.97 -29.29
N GLU A 147 -14.33 2.79 -28.29
CA GLU A 147 -15.12 4.01 -28.54
C GLU A 147 -14.40 4.90 -29.55
N TRP A 148 -13.08 4.96 -29.42
CA TRP A 148 -12.26 5.78 -30.28
C TRP A 148 -12.07 5.19 -31.69
N ILE A 149 -11.84 3.88 -31.82
CA ILE A 149 -11.80 3.22 -33.15
C ILE A 149 -13.10 3.49 -33.91
N THR A 150 -14.23 3.52 -33.20
CA THR A 150 -15.56 3.75 -33.78
C THR A 150 -15.72 5.19 -34.29
N GLU A 151 -15.31 6.20 -33.53
CA GLU A 151 -15.35 7.61 -33.97
C GLU A 151 -14.48 7.89 -35.20
N LYS A 152 -13.34 7.18 -35.33
CA LYS A 152 -12.37 7.39 -36.42
C LYS A 152 -12.51 6.53 -37.65
N ARG A 153 -13.11 5.33 -37.57
CA ARG A 153 -13.48 4.57 -38.79
C ARG A 153 -14.37 5.39 -39.73
N VAL A 154 -15.10 6.37 -39.17
CA VAL A 154 -15.88 7.37 -39.94
C VAL A 154 -14.98 8.31 -40.75
N GLN A 155 -13.73 8.55 -40.33
CA GLN A 155 -12.76 9.46 -40.97
C GLN A 155 -11.76 8.77 -41.94
N ARG A 156 -11.85 7.43 -42.13
CA ARG A 156 -11.05 6.64 -43.11
C ARG A 156 -9.52 6.76 -42.98
N ASP A 157 -8.98 6.74 -41.77
CA ASP A 157 -7.54 6.69 -41.56
C ASP A 157 -7.05 5.22 -41.61
N GLU A 158 -6.08 4.92 -42.48
CA GLU A 158 -5.65 3.56 -42.86
C GLU A 158 -5.03 2.81 -41.67
N VAL A 159 -4.35 3.53 -40.76
CA VAL A 159 -3.73 2.95 -39.55
C VAL A 159 -4.75 2.23 -38.66
N PHE A 160 -5.98 2.76 -38.54
CA PHE A 160 -7.04 2.19 -37.67
C PHE A 160 -7.87 1.09 -38.30
N GLN A 161 -7.69 0.85 -39.61
CA GLN A 161 -8.31 -0.29 -40.25
C GLN A 161 -7.52 -1.57 -39.99
N GLU A 162 -6.21 -1.44 -39.74
CA GLU A 162 -5.29 -2.57 -39.63
C GLU A 162 -4.77 -2.81 -38.21
N LEU A 163 -4.66 -1.78 -37.37
CA LEU A 163 -4.38 -1.94 -35.93
C LEU A 163 -5.70 -2.09 -35.17
N ASP A 164 -6.05 -3.32 -34.80
CA ASP A 164 -7.20 -3.57 -33.93
C ASP A 164 -6.88 -3.27 -32.45
N ALA A 165 -7.93 -3.17 -31.63
CA ALA A 165 -7.80 -2.85 -30.21
C ALA A 165 -6.93 -3.88 -29.45
N GLN A 166 -6.89 -5.14 -29.89
CA GLN A 166 -6.13 -6.19 -29.23
C GLN A 166 -4.63 -6.04 -29.49
N LEU A 167 -4.22 -5.78 -30.74
CA LEU A 167 -2.83 -5.51 -31.08
C LEU A 167 -2.33 -4.23 -30.39
N GLU A 168 -3.19 -3.22 -30.28
CA GLU A 168 -2.88 -1.99 -29.57
C GLU A 168 -2.72 -2.20 -28.05
N GLU A 169 -3.61 -2.99 -27.42
CA GLU A 169 -3.49 -3.40 -26.01
C GLU A 169 -2.15 -4.11 -25.76
N ILE A 170 -1.75 -5.04 -26.63
CA ILE A 170 -0.44 -5.74 -26.53
C ILE A 170 0.72 -4.75 -26.66
N LEU A 171 0.70 -3.85 -27.65
CA LEU A 171 1.74 -2.84 -27.86
C LEU A 171 1.88 -1.92 -26.64
N LEU A 172 0.77 -1.42 -26.10
CA LEU A 172 0.73 -0.60 -24.90
C LEU A 172 1.25 -1.36 -23.68
N SER A 173 0.93 -2.65 -23.56
CA SER A 173 1.43 -3.53 -22.48
C SER A 173 2.96 -3.66 -22.50
N GLU A 174 3.54 -3.78 -23.70
CA GLU A 174 4.99 -3.86 -23.87
C GLU A 174 5.67 -2.55 -23.47
N ILE A 175 5.15 -1.41 -23.96
CA ILE A 175 5.67 -0.08 -23.60
C ILE A 175 5.57 0.15 -22.09
N ALA A 176 4.43 -0.19 -21.49
CA ALA A 176 4.19 -0.06 -20.07
C ALA A 176 5.20 -0.88 -19.26
N TYR A 177 5.37 -2.17 -19.59
CA TYR A 177 6.29 -3.07 -18.90
C TYR A 177 7.74 -2.61 -19.02
N GLN A 178 8.22 -2.27 -20.22
CA GLN A 178 9.59 -1.80 -20.43
C GLN A 178 9.87 -0.52 -19.62
N GLY A 179 8.94 0.44 -19.65
CA GLY A 179 9.03 1.66 -18.86
C GLY A 179 9.01 1.41 -17.35
N PHE A 180 8.06 0.59 -16.90
CA PHE A 180 7.89 0.29 -15.48
C PHE A 180 9.13 -0.43 -14.92
N GLN A 181 9.65 -1.41 -15.66
CA GLN A 181 10.88 -2.13 -15.35
C GLN A 181 12.11 -1.20 -15.26
N ALA A 182 12.18 -0.20 -16.13
CA ALA A 182 13.27 0.77 -16.19
C ALA A 182 13.13 1.95 -15.21
N ASP A 183 12.11 1.97 -14.36
CA ASP A 183 11.82 3.09 -13.45
C ASP A 183 11.55 4.41 -14.19
N LYS A 184 10.84 4.30 -15.32
CA LYS A 184 10.43 5.41 -16.18
C LYS A 184 8.91 5.58 -16.19
N LEU A 185 8.48 6.81 -15.95
CA LEU A 185 7.09 7.28 -16.13
C LEU A 185 6.93 8.23 -17.30
N PHE A 186 8.03 8.91 -17.66
CA PHE A 186 8.09 9.83 -18.79
C PHE A 186 8.95 9.22 -19.89
N PHE A 187 8.43 9.28 -21.10
CA PHE A 187 8.96 8.62 -22.28
C PHE A 187 9.19 9.69 -23.35
N PRO A 188 10.44 9.91 -23.79
CA PRO A 188 10.68 10.66 -25.01
C PRO A 188 9.93 10.01 -26.18
N GLN A 189 9.28 10.80 -27.04
CA GLN A 189 8.55 10.31 -28.22
C GLN A 189 9.37 9.31 -29.02
N ARG A 190 10.63 9.64 -29.29
CA ARG A 190 11.57 8.76 -30.01
C ARG A 190 11.65 7.35 -29.41
N GLU A 191 11.60 7.21 -28.08
CA GLU A 191 11.69 5.91 -27.42
C GLU A 191 10.41 5.10 -27.61
N ILE A 192 9.25 5.77 -27.63
CA ILE A 192 7.96 5.11 -27.93
C ILE A 192 7.93 4.67 -29.40
N VAL A 193 8.29 5.57 -30.31
CA VAL A 193 8.32 5.29 -31.76
C VAL A 193 9.24 4.11 -32.08
N GLU A 194 10.43 4.03 -31.47
CA GLU A 194 11.33 2.89 -31.68
C GLU A 194 10.77 1.57 -31.10
N GLN A 195 10.06 1.63 -29.97
CA GLN A 195 9.33 0.46 -29.44
C GLN A 195 8.21 0.01 -30.38
N ILE A 196 7.44 0.95 -30.93
CA ILE A 196 6.40 0.66 -31.93
C ILE A 196 7.01 0.01 -33.16
N LYS A 197 8.09 0.56 -33.73
CA LYS A 197 8.77 -0.04 -34.88
C LYS A 197 9.25 -1.47 -34.58
N THR A 198 9.84 -1.67 -33.41
CA THR A 198 10.32 -2.99 -32.96
C THR A 198 9.15 -3.98 -32.85
N PHE A 199 8.03 -3.56 -32.29
CA PHE A 199 6.81 -4.36 -32.17
C PHE A 199 6.23 -4.74 -33.53
N LEU A 200 6.07 -3.77 -34.44
CA LEU A 200 5.53 -4.00 -35.79
C LEU A 200 6.38 -5.01 -36.56
N VAL A 201 7.72 -4.89 -36.49
CA VAL A 201 8.62 -5.83 -37.19
C VAL A 201 8.65 -7.21 -36.51
N GLY A 202 8.59 -7.25 -35.18
CA GLY A 202 8.69 -8.47 -34.37
C GLY A 202 7.41 -9.32 -34.34
N ASN A 203 6.26 -8.73 -34.66
CA ASN A 203 4.96 -9.40 -34.60
C ASN A 203 4.44 -9.69 -36.03
N LEU A 204 4.42 -10.96 -36.42
CA LEU A 204 3.95 -11.38 -37.75
C LEU A 204 2.47 -11.10 -38.02
N ASN A 205 1.68 -10.88 -36.95
CA ASN A 205 0.27 -10.53 -37.06
C ASN A 205 0.04 -9.00 -37.02
N ALA A 206 1.09 -8.20 -36.83
CA ALA A 206 1.01 -6.75 -36.91
C ALA A 206 1.26 -6.27 -38.35
N PRO A 207 0.67 -5.14 -38.76
CA PRO A 207 0.86 -4.58 -40.10
C PRO A 207 2.26 -3.96 -40.24
N GLN A 208 3.21 -4.78 -40.70
CA GLN A 208 4.65 -4.46 -40.75
C GLN A 208 5.02 -3.26 -41.63
N HIS A 209 4.15 -2.87 -42.57
CA HIS A 209 4.35 -1.74 -43.46
C HIS A 209 3.96 -0.39 -42.86
N LEU A 210 3.28 -0.37 -41.70
CA LEU A 210 2.90 0.89 -41.06
C LEU A 210 4.15 1.64 -40.56
N ASP A 211 4.12 2.96 -40.73
CA ASP A 211 5.14 3.83 -40.16
C ASP A 211 4.94 4.00 -38.64
N GLY A 212 6.00 3.77 -37.87
CA GLY A 212 5.94 3.86 -36.41
C GLY A 212 5.57 5.25 -35.89
N GLU A 213 5.95 6.33 -36.60
CA GLU A 213 5.51 7.69 -36.23
C GLU A 213 4.02 7.90 -36.53
N ALA A 214 3.51 7.34 -37.64
CA ALA A 214 2.07 7.39 -37.94
C ALA A 214 1.26 6.65 -36.87
N VAL A 215 1.69 5.44 -36.47
CA VAL A 215 1.08 4.67 -35.38
C VAL A 215 1.19 5.40 -34.04
N PHE A 216 2.34 6.00 -33.74
CA PHE A 216 2.50 6.82 -32.54
C PHE A 216 1.52 7.99 -32.48
N ASN A 217 1.44 8.80 -33.54
CA ASN A 217 0.55 9.95 -33.60
C ASN A 217 -0.92 9.54 -33.50
N ALA A 218 -1.25 8.38 -34.07
CA ALA A 218 -2.54 7.75 -33.91
C ALA A 218 -2.88 7.47 -32.44
N MET A 219 -1.96 6.85 -31.68
CA MET A 219 -2.15 6.50 -30.26
C MET A 219 -2.11 7.74 -29.33
N ALA A 220 -1.09 8.58 -29.47
CA ALA A 220 -0.71 9.60 -28.49
C ALA A 220 -1.58 10.87 -28.54
N VAL A 221 -2.16 11.20 -29.69
CA VAL A 221 -2.85 12.48 -29.87
C VAL A 221 -4.28 12.45 -29.28
N GLN A 222 -4.92 11.28 -29.08
CA GLN A 222 -6.39 11.26 -29.04
C GLN A 222 -7.11 10.30 -28.08
N GLN A 223 -6.45 9.28 -27.55
CA GLN A 223 -7.15 8.28 -26.71
C GLN A 223 -7.13 8.61 -25.22
N GLY A 224 -6.33 9.60 -24.81
CA GLY A 224 -6.14 9.93 -23.41
C GLY A 224 -5.48 8.79 -22.60
N ILE A 225 -4.84 7.81 -23.26
CA ILE A 225 -4.04 6.75 -22.61
C ILE A 225 -2.59 7.18 -22.52
N LEU A 226 -1.97 7.57 -23.63
CA LEU A 226 -0.67 8.25 -23.65
C LEU A 226 -0.91 9.76 -23.81
N VAL A 227 -0.32 10.56 -22.93
CA VAL A 227 -0.55 12.01 -22.85
C VAL A 227 0.78 12.74 -22.91
N GLU A 228 0.87 13.77 -23.74
CA GLU A 228 2.03 14.66 -23.78
C GLU A 228 2.10 15.50 -22.50
N ARG A 229 3.22 15.40 -21.77
CA ARG A 229 3.46 16.11 -20.49
C ARG A 229 4.43 17.27 -20.66
N ALA A 230 5.30 17.18 -21.65
CA ALA A 230 6.17 18.25 -22.13
C ALA A 230 6.47 17.99 -23.61
N GLN A 231 7.05 18.98 -24.30
CA GLN A 231 7.35 18.87 -25.73
C GLN A 231 8.09 17.55 -26.05
N ASN A 232 7.44 16.67 -26.83
CA ASN A 232 7.93 15.35 -27.23
C ASN A 232 8.21 14.39 -26.06
N VAL A 233 7.54 14.57 -24.91
CA VAL A 233 7.65 13.71 -23.72
C VAL A 233 6.27 13.31 -23.26
N TYR A 234 6.04 12.01 -23.19
CA TYR A 234 4.74 11.41 -22.94
C TYR A 234 4.74 10.60 -21.65
N SER A 235 3.57 10.41 -21.05
CA SER A 235 3.36 9.45 -19.98
C SER A 235 2.04 8.71 -20.21
N PHE A 236 1.83 7.61 -19.51
CA PHE A 236 0.46 7.13 -19.35
C PHE A 236 -0.37 8.21 -18.63
N SER A 237 -1.66 8.32 -18.96
CA SER A 237 -2.56 9.32 -18.39
C SER A 237 -2.74 9.14 -16.89
N HIS A 238 -2.64 7.89 -16.44
CA HIS A 238 -2.58 7.54 -15.04
C HIS A 238 -1.61 6.38 -14.79
N LEU A 239 -0.89 6.43 -13.67
CA LEU A 239 0.07 5.38 -13.29
C LEU A 239 -0.58 4.00 -13.15
N THR A 240 -1.82 3.93 -12.65
CA THR A 240 -2.52 2.64 -12.53
C THR A 240 -2.85 1.98 -13.87
N LEU A 241 -3.00 2.75 -14.95
CA LEU A 241 -3.13 2.18 -16.29
C LEU A 241 -1.81 1.56 -16.75
N GLN A 242 -0.68 2.23 -16.46
CA GLN A 242 0.64 1.65 -16.70
C GLN A 242 0.85 0.37 -15.86
N GLU A 243 0.43 0.36 -14.60
CA GLU A 243 0.52 -0.81 -13.71
C GLU A 243 -0.33 -1.98 -14.23
N TYR A 244 -1.54 -1.70 -14.71
CA TYR A 244 -2.42 -2.71 -15.33
C TYR A 244 -1.81 -3.30 -16.60
N LEU A 245 -1.39 -2.45 -17.53
CA LEU A 245 -0.73 -2.87 -18.78
C LEU A 245 0.57 -3.64 -18.50
N THR A 246 1.31 -3.26 -17.47
CA THR A 246 2.49 -4.01 -16.99
C THR A 246 2.11 -5.39 -16.48
N ALA A 247 1.03 -5.50 -15.71
CA ALA A 247 0.52 -6.77 -15.21
C ALA A 247 0.02 -7.69 -16.33
N GLU A 248 -0.66 -7.12 -17.33
CA GLU A 248 -1.10 -7.83 -18.53
C GLU A 248 0.07 -8.42 -19.31
N TYR A 249 1.12 -7.62 -19.55
CA TYR A 249 2.33 -8.11 -20.19
C TYR A 249 2.97 -9.28 -19.41
N ILE A 250 3.01 -9.21 -18.09
CA ILE A 250 3.55 -10.27 -17.23
C ILE A 250 2.73 -11.55 -17.33
N GLU A 251 1.40 -11.45 -17.31
CA GLU A 251 0.51 -12.60 -17.42
C GLU A 251 0.64 -13.25 -18.80
N TYR A 252 0.57 -12.45 -19.87
CA TYR A 252 0.67 -12.90 -21.26
C TYR A 252 2.01 -13.62 -21.53
N ASN A 253 3.12 -13.06 -21.04
CA ASN A 253 4.46 -13.62 -21.22
C ASN A 253 4.88 -14.61 -20.12
N ARG A 254 3.99 -14.94 -19.18
CA ARG A 254 4.23 -15.86 -18.05
C ARG A 254 5.45 -15.51 -17.21
N LEU A 255 5.66 -14.22 -16.94
CA LEU A 255 6.84 -13.69 -16.24
C LEU A 255 6.67 -13.62 -14.72
N PHE A 256 5.65 -14.26 -14.16
CA PHE A 256 5.35 -14.17 -12.73
C PHE A 256 6.52 -14.66 -11.86
N GLU A 257 7.29 -15.66 -12.28
CA GLU A 257 8.49 -16.10 -11.53
C GLU A 257 9.53 -14.97 -11.40
N GLN A 258 9.74 -14.21 -12.48
CA GLN A 258 10.65 -13.06 -12.46
C GLN A 258 10.10 -11.91 -11.62
N LEU A 259 8.77 -11.70 -11.66
CA LEU A 259 8.09 -10.75 -10.79
C LEU A 259 8.35 -11.08 -9.31
N VAL A 260 8.10 -12.32 -8.88
CA VAL A 260 8.36 -12.73 -7.49
C VAL A 260 9.84 -12.60 -7.14
N THR A 261 10.73 -13.26 -7.89
CA THR A 261 12.14 -13.34 -7.51
C THR A 261 12.89 -12.01 -7.54
N LYS A 262 12.46 -11.05 -8.37
CA LYS A 262 13.17 -9.76 -8.53
C LYS A 262 12.46 -8.59 -7.86
N ARG A 263 11.15 -8.68 -7.61
CA ARG A 263 10.31 -7.51 -7.24
C ARG A 263 9.45 -7.71 -5.99
N LEU A 264 9.48 -8.87 -5.33
CA LEU A 264 8.60 -9.17 -4.19
C LEU A 264 8.59 -8.11 -3.09
N ILE A 265 9.74 -7.50 -2.76
CA ILE A 265 9.86 -6.45 -1.73
C ILE A 265 9.89 -5.02 -2.29
N ASN A 266 9.69 -4.88 -3.60
CA ASN A 266 9.64 -3.56 -4.22
C ASN A 266 8.20 -3.04 -4.17
N GLU A 267 7.94 -2.14 -3.23
CA GLU A 267 6.61 -1.54 -3.01
C GLU A 267 6.03 -0.84 -4.24
N ARG A 268 6.86 -0.36 -5.18
CA ARG A 268 6.37 0.20 -6.45
C ARG A 268 5.61 -0.85 -7.27
N TRP A 269 5.95 -2.12 -7.14
CA TRP A 269 5.31 -3.23 -7.86
C TRP A 269 4.09 -3.78 -7.14
N HIS A 270 3.70 -3.22 -5.99
CA HIS A 270 2.59 -3.71 -5.17
C HIS A 270 1.30 -3.89 -5.98
N GLU A 271 0.85 -2.85 -6.68
CA GLU A 271 -0.39 -2.92 -7.47
C GLU A 271 -0.24 -3.90 -8.64
N VAL A 272 0.96 -4.00 -9.26
CA VAL A 272 1.22 -4.97 -10.33
C VAL A 272 1.04 -6.41 -9.84
N PHE A 273 1.48 -6.74 -8.62
CA PHE A 273 1.24 -8.07 -8.03
C PHE A 273 -0.26 -8.38 -7.87
N LEU A 274 -1.04 -7.40 -7.37
CA LEU A 274 -2.49 -7.56 -7.21
C LEU A 274 -3.19 -7.75 -8.56
N LEU A 275 -2.81 -6.95 -9.56
CA LEU A 275 -3.36 -7.01 -10.91
C LEU A 275 -2.99 -8.32 -11.62
N VAL A 276 -1.74 -8.79 -11.50
CA VAL A 276 -1.33 -10.11 -12.03
C VAL A 276 -2.16 -11.22 -11.39
N ALA A 277 -2.29 -11.24 -10.06
CA ALA A 277 -3.08 -12.25 -9.37
C ALA A 277 -4.56 -12.24 -9.82
N GLY A 278 -5.13 -11.06 -10.08
CA GLY A 278 -6.48 -10.91 -10.61
C GLY A 278 -6.64 -11.26 -12.09
N LEU A 279 -5.59 -11.09 -12.91
CA LEU A 279 -5.62 -11.43 -14.34
C LEU A 279 -5.48 -12.93 -14.60
N MET A 280 -4.70 -13.62 -13.76
CA MET A 280 -4.42 -15.04 -13.90
C MET A 280 -5.70 -15.89 -13.81
N ARG A 281 -6.07 -16.53 -14.92
CA ARG A 281 -7.19 -17.49 -14.98
C ARG A 281 -6.85 -18.87 -14.41
N GLY A 282 -5.56 -19.11 -14.17
CA GLY A 282 -4.98 -20.31 -13.55
C GLY A 282 -3.53 -20.02 -13.13
N GLY A 283 -2.96 -20.87 -12.28
CA GLY A 283 -1.58 -20.70 -11.79
C GLY A 283 -1.41 -19.72 -10.62
N VAL A 284 -2.48 -19.10 -10.11
CA VAL A 284 -2.38 -18.24 -8.91
C VAL A 284 -1.83 -19.02 -7.71
N ASP A 285 -2.21 -20.29 -7.56
CA ASP A 285 -1.64 -21.17 -6.54
C ASP A 285 -0.10 -21.23 -6.63
N GLU A 286 0.45 -21.33 -7.84
CA GLU A 286 1.90 -21.34 -8.08
C GLU A 286 2.54 -19.99 -7.76
N LEU A 287 1.88 -18.89 -8.12
CA LEU A 287 2.29 -17.53 -7.75
C LEU A 287 2.38 -17.39 -6.23
N LEU A 288 1.32 -17.72 -5.49
CA LEU A 288 1.26 -17.56 -4.04
C LEU A 288 2.27 -18.47 -3.32
N LEU A 289 2.43 -19.72 -3.77
CA LEU A 289 3.43 -20.65 -3.24
C LEU A 289 4.85 -20.15 -3.49
N LEU A 290 5.12 -19.58 -4.67
CA LEU A 290 6.43 -19.00 -4.98
C LEU A 290 6.71 -17.76 -4.14
N MET A 291 5.71 -16.88 -3.96
CA MET A 291 5.81 -15.74 -3.05
C MET A 291 6.09 -16.17 -1.62
N GLU A 292 5.41 -17.20 -1.11
CA GLU A 292 5.64 -17.77 0.22
C GLU A 292 7.09 -18.27 0.35
N LYS A 293 7.56 -19.04 -0.64
CA LYS A 293 8.92 -19.58 -0.67
C LYS A 293 9.98 -18.49 -0.69
N GLU A 294 9.79 -17.45 -1.50
CA GLU A 294 10.70 -16.31 -1.56
C GLU A 294 10.66 -15.48 -0.26
N ALA A 295 9.49 -15.30 0.34
CA ALA A 295 9.34 -14.62 1.63
C ALA A 295 10.12 -15.34 2.74
N GLN A 296 10.06 -16.67 2.80
CA GLN A 296 10.75 -17.46 3.83
C GLN A 296 12.28 -17.22 3.87
N LYS A 297 12.90 -16.80 2.76
CA LYS A 297 14.34 -16.48 2.71
C LYS A 297 14.74 -15.31 3.61
N PHE A 298 13.80 -14.45 4.00
CA PHE A 298 14.06 -13.34 4.91
C PHE A 298 14.19 -13.80 6.37
N ILE A 299 13.66 -14.97 6.73
CA ILE A 299 13.82 -15.55 8.07
C ILE A 299 15.08 -16.41 8.08
N ASN A 300 16.22 -15.76 8.29
CA ASN A 300 17.55 -16.36 8.10
C ASN A 300 18.49 -16.25 9.31
N THR A 301 18.03 -15.73 10.45
CA THR A 301 18.80 -15.66 11.70
C THR A 301 18.10 -16.42 12.84
N SER A 302 18.86 -16.81 13.86
CA SER A 302 18.31 -17.46 15.07
C SER A 302 17.28 -16.58 15.76
N ASN A 303 17.56 -15.28 15.91
CA ASN A 303 16.68 -14.32 16.58
C ASN A 303 15.30 -14.23 15.89
N LEU A 304 15.28 -14.18 14.55
CA LEU A 304 14.03 -14.16 13.78
C LEU A 304 13.27 -15.49 13.90
N LEU A 305 13.99 -16.62 13.88
CA LEU A 305 13.38 -17.94 14.09
C LEU A 305 12.79 -18.06 15.49
N ASP A 306 13.49 -17.57 16.51
CA ASP A 306 13.06 -17.59 17.91
C ASP A 306 11.85 -16.68 18.12
N LEU A 307 11.80 -15.51 17.48
CA LEU A 307 10.63 -14.63 17.47
C LEU A 307 9.40 -15.31 16.86
N LEU A 308 9.54 -15.98 15.70
CA LEU A 308 8.41 -16.72 15.09
C LEU A 308 7.98 -17.92 15.94
N ARG A 309 8.95 -18.64 16.54
CA ARG A 309 8.66 -19.76 17.44
C ARG A 309 7.90 -19.27 18.68
N TRP A 310 8.36 -18.19 19.29
CA TRP A 310 7.70 -17.55 20.42
C TRP A 310 6.26 -17.15 20.06
N ALA A 311 6.05 -16.50 18.91
CA ALA A 311 4.73 -16.08 18.47
C ALA A 311 3.76 -17.25 18.26
N ASP A 312 4.23 -18.38 17.70
CA ASP A 312 3.42 -19.59 17.56
C ASP A 312 3.10 -20.21 18.94
N LEU A 313 4.06 -20.28 19.85
CA LEU A 313 3.88 -20.85 21.19
C LEU A 313 2.92 -20.02 22.06
N ILE A 314 3.14 -18.71 22.17
CA ILE A 314 2.38 -17.84 23.08
C ILE A 314 0.90 -17.68 22.65
N THR A 315 0.61 -17.96 21.38
CA THR A 315 -0.75 -17.89 20.82
C THR A 315 -1.40 -19.27 20.61
N ALA A 316 -0.64 -20.36 20.77
CA ALA A 316 -1.13 -21.72 20.55
C ALA A 316 -2.25 -22.07 21.53
N GLY A 317 -3.38 -22.55 20.99
CA GLY A 317 -4.54 -23.00 21.76
C GLY A 317 -5.38 -21.87 22.36
N SER A 318 -5.22 -20.61 21.92
CA SER A 318 -5.89 -19.50 22.58
C SER A 318 -7.39 -19.41 22.32
N GLU A 319 -8.12 -18.89 23.29
CA GLU A 319 -9.59 -18.77 23.25
C GLU A 319 -10.10 -17.74 22.23
N SER A 320 -9.21 -16.99 21.57
CA SER A 320 -9.59 -16.01 20.55
C SER A 320 -10.20 -16.67 19.30
N ASP A 321 -11.26 -16.08 18.75
CA ASP A 321 -11.89 -16.47 17.48
C ASP A 321 -11.05 -16.07 16.24
N ILE A 322 -9.96 -15.32 16.45
CA ILE A 322 -9.05 -14.90 15.38
C ILE A 322 -8.37 -16.14 14.79
N LYS A 323 -8.18 -16.18 13.47
CA LYS A 323 -7.44 -17.27 12.83
C LYS A 323 -6.00 -17.38 13.37
N PRO A 324 -5.39 -18.58 13.42
CA PRO A 324 -4.04 -18.77 13.96
C PRO A 324 -2.96 -17.83 13.39
N VAL A 325 -2.97 -17.57 12.08
CA VAL A 325 -2.03 -16.62 11.45
C VAL A 325 -2.19 -15.20 11.99
N GLY A 326 -3.43 -14.73 12.20
CA GLY A 326 -3.71 -13.42 12.77
C GLY A 326 -3.26 -13.32 14.23
N LYS A 327 -3.39 -14.40 15.00
CA LYS A 327 -2.88 -14.45 16.39
C LYS A 327 -1.35 -14.30 16.42
N ARG A 328 -0.64 -15.06 15.59
CA ARG A 328 0.83 -14.97 15.46
C ARG A 328 1.26 -13.58 15.03
N ALA A 329 0.56 -13.02 14.05
CA ALA A 329 0.80 -11.66 13.60
C ALA A 329 0.69 -10.69 14.80
N ILE A 330 -0.37 -10.78 15.61
CA ILE A 330 -0.59 -9.85 16.74
C ILE A 330 0.53 -9.99 17.77
N ALA A 331 0.98 -11.20 18.05
CA ALA A 331 2.13 -11.43 18.93
C ALA A 331 3.40 -10.75 18.39
N ILE A 332 3.73 -10.93 17.11
CA ILE A 332 4.90 -10.28 16.50
C ILE A 332 4.79 -8.75 16.54
N ALA A 333 3.62 -8.19 16.23
CA ALA A 333 3.39 -6.75 16.31
C ALA A 333 3.56 -6.22 17.76
N ASN A 334 3.09 -6.98 18.75
CA ASN A 334 3.26 -6.66 20.15
C ASN A 334 4.74 -6.66 20.56
N ALA A 335 5.51 -7.70 20.18
CA ALA A 335 6.93 -7.77 20.46
C ALA A 335 7.72 -6.61 19.83
N ASN A 336 7.40 -6.25 18.59
CA ASN A 336 8.03 -5.10 17.91
C ASN A 336 7.70 -3.76 18.59
N ALA A 337 6.47 -3.58 19.08
CA ALA A 337 6.12 -2.38 19.84
C ALA A 337 6.92 -2.26 21.15
N ILE A 338 7.11 -3.39 21.85
CA ILE A 338 7.94 -3.45 23.07
C ILE A 338 9.42 -3.18 22.74
N ALA A 339 9.94 -3.76 21.66
CA ALA A 339 11.31 -3.53 21.18
C ALA A 339 11.60 -2.05 20.88
N TYR A 340 10.66 -1.37 20.24
CA TYR A 340 10.78 0.04 19.92
C TYR A 340 10.80 0.92 21.18
N ALA A 341 9.90 0.63 22.14
CA ALA A 341 9.90 1.29 23.44
C ALA A 341 11.21 1.05 24.20
N TYR A 342 11.75 -0.17 24.17
CA TYR A 342 13.05 -0.51 24.76
C TYR A 342 14.19 0.29 24.13
N THR A 343 14.28 0.30 22.79
CA THR A 343 15.34 1.02 22.07
C THR A 343 15.37 2.51 22.43
N ASN A 344 14.20 3.17 22.47
CA ASN A 344 14.11 4.59 22.82
C ASN A 344 14.45 4.86 24.30
N ALA A 345 14.15 3.93 25.21
CA ALA A 345 14.51 4.06 26.63
C ALA A 345 16.03 3.88 26.90
N TYR A 346 16.75 3.17 26.03
CA TYR A 346 18.18 2.81 26.23
C TYR A 346 19.17 3.55 25.32
N LEU A 347 18.79 3.98 24.11
CA LEU A 347 19.67 4.67 23.16
C LEU A 347 19.30 6.17 23.03
N TYR A 348 20.16 7.04 23.56
CA TYR A 348 20.04 8.51 23.48
C TYR A 348 20.30 9.12 22.08
N THR A 349 19.97 8.43 20.99
CA THR A 349 20.27 8.92 19.64
C THR A 349 19.18 8.56 18.64
N LYS A 350 18.57 9.60 18.05
CA LYS A 350 17.83 9.64 16.77
C LYS A 350 17.46 8.27 16.17
N ALA A 351 16.21 7.87 16.35
CA ALA A 351 15.59 6.81 15.56
C ALA A 351 14.15 7.23 15.19
N ASN A 352 14.02 8.12 14.20
CA ASN A 352 12.72 8.66 13.77
C ASN A 352 12.21 8.15 12.40
N ASP A 353 12.92 7.24 11.73
CA ASP A 353 12.54 6.85 10.35
C ASP A 353 12.19 5.37 10.17
N ILE A 354 12.45 4.53 11.17
CA ILE A 354 12.24 3.08 11.03
C ILE A 354 10.81 2.70 11.43
N ALA A 355 10.28 3.21 12.54
CA ALA A 355 9.04 2.70 13.12
C ALA A 355 7.74 3.10 12.36
N TYR A 356 7.71 4.26 11.71
CA TYR A 356 6.55 4.69 10.90
C TYR A 356 6.32 3.76 9.70
N THR A 357 7.39 3.22 9.13
CA THR A 357 7.40 2.36 7.93
C THR A 357 6.87 0.94 8.23
N TYR A 358 7.11 0.40 9.43
CA TYR A 358 6.66 -0.96 9.84
C TYR A 358 5.15 -1.01 10.13
N THR A 359 4.57 0.14 10.46
CA THR A 359 3.15 0.25 10.85
C THR A 359 2.23 0.12 9.64
N ASN A 360 2.62 0.67 8.49
CA ASN A 360 1.80 0.74 7.28
C ASN A 360 1.71 -0.57 6.49
N ALA A 361 2.74 -1.42 6.51
CA ALA A 361 2.70 -2.73 5.85
C ALA A 361 1.80 -3.74 6.61
N TYR A 362 1.70 -3.58 7.93
CA TYR A 362 0.96 -4.52 8.78
C TYR A 362 -0.51 -4.11 8.96
N THR A 363 -0.83 -2.82 9.00
CA THR A 363 -2.23 -2.32 9.10
C THR A 363 -3.08 -2.66 7.88
N LYS A 364 -2.47 -2.82 6.70
CA LYS A 364 -3.17 -3.07 5.43
C LYS A 364 -3.64 -4.52 5.22
N ALA A 365 -3.01 -5.49 5.88
CA ALA A 365 -3.37 -6.91 5.72
C ALA A 365 -4.77 -7.23 6.29
N TYR A 366 -5.12 -6.60 7.41
CA TYR A 366 -6.33 -6.88 8.19
C TYR A 366 -6.69 -5.68 9.09
N ALA A 367 -7.52 -4.75 8.64
CA ALA A 367 -8.15 -3.73 9.49
C ALA A 367 -9.63 -3.62 9.11
N ASP A 368 -10.57 -3.73 10.06
CA ASP A 368 -11.08 -2.54 10.75
C ASP A 368 -10.86 -2.47 12.27
N ALA A 369 -10.57 -3.57 12.96
CA ALA A 369 -10.39 -3.55 14.43
C ALA A 369 -8.94 -3.31 14.90
N TYR A 370 -7.95 -3.53 14.02
CA TYR A 370 -6.53 -3.66 14.39
C TYR A 370 -5.69 -2.38 14.18
N ALA A 371 -6.11 -1.47 13.30
CA ALA A 371 -5.42 -0.20 13.08
C ALA A 371 -5.43 0.69 14.32
N THR A 372 -6.54 0.71 15.06
CA THR A 372 -6.64 1.41 16.35
C THR A 372 -5.70 0.80 17.39
N PHE A 373 -5.54 -0.52 17.40
CA PHE A 373 -4.71 -1.24 18.37
C PHE A 373 -3.21 -0.95 18.22
N ILE A 374 -2.71 -0.88 16.98
CA ILE A 374 -1.31 -0.54 16.69
C ILE A 374 -1.08 0.97 16.79
N ALA A 375 -2.03 1.81 16.35
CA ALA A 375 -1.96 3.25 16.58
C ALA A 375 -1.87 3.59 18.08
N ASP A 376 -2.57 2.86 18.95
CA ASP A 376 -2.49 3.02 20.41
C ASP A 376 -1.16 2.52 21.00
N ALA A 377 -0.61 1.40 20.48
CA ALA A 377 0.73 0.93 20.84
C ALA A 377 1.83 1.92 20.42
N TYR A 378 1.60 2.67 19.33
CA TYR A 378 2.48 3.75 18.90
C TYR A 378 2.26 5.05 19.67
N ILE A 379 1.03 5.40 20.07
CA ILE A 379 0.76 6.50 21.01
C ILE A 379 1.53 6.26 22.31
N TYR A 380 1.64 5.01 22.76
CA TYR A 380 2.47 4.63 23.91
C TYR A 380 3.97 4.91 23.68
N ALA A 381 4.51 4.61 22.50
CA ALA A 381 5.91 4.89 22.17
C ALA A 381 6.19 6.37 21.82
N TYR A 382 5.20 7.09 21.29
CA TYR A 382 5.27 8.51 20.92
C TYR A 382 5.13 9.42 22.13
N ALA A 383 4.36 8.99 23.14
CA ALA A 383 4.33 9.63 24.45
C ALA A 383 5.74 9.64 25.09
N ASP A 384 6.54 8.60 24.86
CA ASP A 384 7.93 8.52 25.31
C ASP A 384 8.85 9.50 24.55
N ALA A 385 8.62 9.76 23.27
CA ALA A 385 9.36 10.80 22.52
C ALA A 385 9.04 12.23 22.99
N TYR A 386 7.78 12.50 23.38
CA TYR A 386 7.34 13.81 23.90
C TYR A 386 7.86 14.11 25.31
N VAL A 387 8.22 13.07 26.05
CA VAL A 387 8.82 13.12 27.38
C VAL A 387 10.23 13.73 27.36
N TYR A 388 10.85 13.97 26.21
CA TYR A 388 12.21 14.53 26.15
C TYR A 388 12.27 16.06 26.05
N ALA A 389 11.16 16.77 26.32
CA ALA A 389 11.09 18.23 26.39
C ALA A 389 10.95 18.81 27.82
N ASP A 390 11.21 18.00 28.86
CA ASP A 390 10.99 18.25 30.31
C ASP A 390 9.54 17.97 30.77
N PRO A 391 9.23 16.73 31.18
CA PRO A 391 7.88 16.36 31.57
C PRO A 391 7.75 16.14 33.08
N ASP A 392 6.78 16.83 33.67
CA ASP A 392 6.28 16.52 34.99
C ASP A 392 5.78 15.06 35.09
N ALA A 393 5.74 14.52 36.32
CA ALA A 393 5.25 13.17 36.65
C ALA A 393 3.90 12.78 36.00
N ILE A 394 3.09 13.77 35.63
CA ILE A 394 1.82 13.63 34.92
C ILE A 394 1.99 12.92 33.56
N VAL A 395 3.04 13.22 32.80
CA VAL A 395 3.23 12.63 31.47
C VAL A 395 3.57 11.14 31.58
N TYR A 396 4.42 10.74 32.54
CA TYR A 396 4.70 9.33 32.81
C TYR A 396 3.48 8.58 33.35
N ALA A 397 2.69 9.21 34.22
CA ALA A 397 1.45 8.61 34.70
C ALA A 397 0.43 8.40 33.55
N ASN A 398 0.38 9.31 32.58
CA ASN A 398 -0.43 9.17 31.36
C ASN A 398 0.10 8.05 30.46
N MET A 399 1.43 7.96 30.29
CA MET A 399 2.08 6.87 29.54
C MET A 399 1.70 5.50 30.09
N ILE A 400 1.82 5.30 31.41
CA ILE A 400 1.44 4.02 32.06
C ILE A 400 -0.06 3.78 31.98
N THR A 401 -0.87 4.84 32.08
CA THR A 401 -2.32 4.73 31.88
C THR A 401 -2.65 4.21 30.48
N ASN A 402 -1.95 4.69 29.45
CA ASN A 402 -2.10 4.20 28.08
C ASN A 402 -1.63 2.73 27.97
N SER A 403 -0.55 2.32 28.65
CA SER A 403 -0.15 0.90 28.72
C SER A 403 -1.24 0.02 29.32
N ILE A 404 -1.82 0.46 30.44
CA ILE A 404 -2.88 -0.29 31.13
C ILE A 404 -4.10 -0.43 30.22
N ILE A 405 -4.50 0.64 29.52
CA ILE A 405 -5.58 0.61 28.54
C ILE A 405 -5.26 -0.39 27.43
N TYR A 406 -4.04 -0.35 26.88
CA TYR A 406 -3.57 -1.25 25.84
C TYR A 406 -3.57 -2.72 26.29
N VAL A 407 -3.01 -3.02 27.46
CA VAL A 407 -3.02 -4.37 28.06
C VAL A 407 -4.45 -4.83 28.35
N GLY A 408 -5.33 -3.93 28.76
CA GLY A 408 -6.76 -4.19 28.93
C GLY A 408 -7.45 -4.56 27.61
N LYS A 409 -7.08 -3.92 26.49
CA LYS A 409 -7.54 -4.31 25.15
C LYS A 409 -7.01 -5.69 24.77
N LEU A 410 -5.72 -5.97 24.99
CA LEU A 410 -5.11 -7.29 24.73
C LEU A 410 -5.83 -8.43 25.45
N LYS A 411 -6.15 -8.22 26.74
CA LYS A 411 -6.91 -9.18 27.54
C LYS A 411 -8.26 -9.53 26.91
N LYS A 412 -8.94 -8.57 26.29
CA LYS A 412 -10.25 -8.79 25.63
C LYS A 412 -10.14 -9.63 24.37
N PHE A 413 -9.02 -9.52 23.63
CA PHE A 413 -8.81 -10.28 22.40
C PHE A 413 -8.50 -11.76 22.65
N LYS A 414 -8.07 -12.13 23.87
CA LYS A 414 -7.74 -13.51 24.28
C LYS A 414 -6.75 -14.21 23.35
N VAL A 415 -5.85 -13.43 22.75
CA VAL A 415 -4.87 -13.93 21.75
C VAL A 415 -3.75 -14.72 22.41
N PHE A 416 -3.33 -14.30 23.60
CA PHE A 416 -2.20 -14.86 24.34
C PHE A 416 -2.69 -15.83 25.42
N ASN A 417 -2.09 -17.01 25.48
CA ASN A 417 -2.54 -18.08 26.38
C ASN A 417 -1.80 -18.11 27.72
N ASP A 418 -0.54 -17.69 27.74
CA ASP A 418 0.33 -17.84 28.90
C ASP A 418 0.67 -16.48 29.56
N VAL A 419 -0.27 -15.52 29.45
CA VAL A 419 -0.12 -14.17 29.98
C VAL A 419 -1.17 -13.91 31.06
N ASN A 420 -0.72 -13.74 32.31
CA ASN A 420 -1.60 -13.32 33.39
C ASN A 420 -1.83 -11.79 33.35
N PHE A 421 -2.78 -11.37 32.51
CA PHE A 421 -3.11 -9.96 32.32
C PHE A 421 -3.53 -9.24 33.61
N SER A 422 -4.15 -9.95 34.57
CA SER A 422 -4.55 -9.35 35.84
C SER A 422 -3.33 -9.00 36.70
N ILE A 423 -2.31 -9.87 36.75
CA ILE A 423 -1.04 -9.59 37.43
C ILE A 423 -0.27 -8.47 36.71
N LEU A 424 -0.23 -8.49 35.38
CA LEU A 424 0.45 -7.45 34.60
C LEU A 424 -0.18 -6.06 34.84
N ILE A 425 -1.50 -5.96 34.79
CA ILE A 425 -2.21 -4.69 35.06
C ILE A 425 -1.92 -4.22 36.49
N ALA A 426 -1.99 -5.10 37.49
CA ALA A 426 -1.69 -4.74 38.88
C ALA A 426 -0.24 -4.24 39.06
N ARG A 427 0.73 -4.87 38.36
CA ARG A 427 2.13 -4.42 38.36
C ARG A 427 2.30 -3.04 37.73
N LEU A 428 1.62 -2.77 36.61
CA LEU A 428 1.63 -1.45 35.97
C LEU A 428 0.96 -0.37 36.84
N GLU A 429 -0.15 -0.69 37.51
CA GLU A 429 -0.82 0.20 38.46
C GLU A 429 0.10 0.54 39.66
N ALA A 430 0.83 -0.43 40.18
CA ALA A 430 1.80 -0.20 41.26
C ALA A 430 2.91 0.76 40.82
N ILE A 431 3.44 0.63 39.59
CA ILE A 431 4.44 1.57 39.03
C ILE A 431 3.81 2.97 38.90
N LYS A 432 2.57 3.10 38.43
CA LYS A 432 1.86 4.39 38.32
C LYS A 432 1.70 5.08 39.68
N ILE A 433 1.35 4.34 40.73
CA ILE A 433 1.19 4.86 42.09
C ILE A 433 2.54 5.38 42.61
N GLN A 434 3.63 4.63 42.43
CA GLN A 434 4.98 5.04 42.84
C GLN A 434 5.43 6.37 42.21
N ILE A 435 5.00 6.66 40.97
CA ILE A 435 5.31 7.93 40.29
C ILE A 435 4.54 9.10 40.88
N THR A 436 3.25 8.88 41.18
CA THR A 436 2.36 9.92 41.67
C THR A 436 2.60 10.26 43.15
N GLU A 437 3.11 9.31 43.94
CA GLU A 437 3.42 9.51 45.37
C GLU A 437 4.83 10.06 45.65
N ASN A 438 5.85 9.73 44.84
CA ASN A 438 7.26 10.03 45.14
C ASN A 438 7.81 11.35 44.55
N ASN A 439 6.95 12.32 44.23
CA ASN A 439 7.28 13.68 43.74
C ASN A 439 8.79 13.90 43.41
N ILE A 440 9.15 13.63 42.14
CA ILE A 440 10.36 14.14 41.44
C ILE A 440 11.69 13.38 41.64
N ASN A 441 11.84 12.45 42.59
CA ASN A 441 13.15 11.80 42.82
C ASN A 441 13.44 10.51 42.01
N ILE A 442 12.51 10.03 41.20
CA ILE A 442 12.75 8.83 40.38
C ILE A 442 13.23 9.24 38.99
N VAL A 443 14.41 8.74 38.60
CA VAL A 443 14.96 8.94 37.27
C VAL A 443 13.99 8.35 36.24
N PRO A 444 13.43 9.14 35.30
CA PRO A 444 12.63 8.71 34.14
C PRO A 444 12.93 7.33 33.57
N ARG A 445 14.23 7.08 33.35
CA ARG A 445 14.77 5.85 32.79
C ARG A 445 14.42 4.61 33.63
N ILE A 446 14.39 4.73 34.96
CA ILE A 446 14.04 3.62 35.87
C ILE A 446 12.57 3.24 35.71
N ILE A 447 11.68 4.21 35.53
CA ILE A 447 10.24 3.98 35.32
C ILE A 447 10.00 3.30 33.97
N ALA A 448 10.60 3.84 32.90
CA ALA A 448 10.52 3.26 31.58
C ALA A 448 11.03 1.80 31.59
N ASN A 449 12.22 1.58 32.16
CA ASN A 449 12.82 0.25 32.29
C ASN A 449 11.93 -0.71 33.09
N SER A 450 11.36 -0.27 34.21
CA SER A 450 10.49 -1.12 35.04
C SER A 450 9.20 -1.50 34.33
N THR A 451 8.65 -0.57 33.54
CA THR A 451 7.43 -0.77 32.74
C THR A 451 7.70 -1.76 31.60
N ILE A 452 8.82 -1.57 30.88
CA ILE A 452 9.22 -2.46 29.79
C ILE A 452 9.56 -3.85 30.33
N GLN A 453 10.30 -3.95 31.44
CA GLN A 453 10.61 -5.25 32.06
C GLN A 453 9.33 -5.99 32.49
N ALA A 454 8.35 -5.28 33.05
CA ALA A 454 7.07 -5.89 33.39
C ALA A 454 6.34 -6.51 32.18
N LEU A 455 6.45 -5.87 31.01
CA LEU A 455 5.92 -6.39 29.76
C LEU A 455 6.73 -7.59 29.26
N LEU A 456 8.06 -7.49 29.22
CA LEU A 456 8.95 -8.58 28.81
C LEU A 456 8.72 -9.85 29.65
N ASP A 457 8.68 -9.69 30.98
CA ASP A 457 8.41 -10.78 31.91
C ASP A 457 7.03 -11.42 31.65
N ALA A 458 6.00 -10.60 31.42
CA ALA A 458 4.64 -11.09 31.23
C ALA A 458 4.44 -11.82 29.90
N PHE A 459 5.17 -11.42 28.86
CA PHE A 459 5.12 -12.03 27.53
C PHE A 459 6.23 -13.07 27.29
N HIS A 460 7.07 -13.38 28.27
CA HIS A 460 8.20 -14.32 28.16
C HIS A 460 9.14 -13.99 26.99
N LEU A 461 9.34 -12.71 26.72
CA LEU A 461 10.22 -12.23 25.65
C LEU A 461 11.66 -12.15 26.16
N THR A 462 12.59 -12.81 25.46
CA THR A 462 14.03 -12.72 25.75
C THR A 462 14.67 -11.58 24.97
N ASP A 463 15.78 -11.03 25.46
CA ASP A 463 16.53 -9.93 24.81
C ASP A 463 16.82 -10.21 23.33
N GLU A 464 17.15 -11.46 22.99
CA GLU A 464 17.47 -11.91 21.64
C GLU A 464 16.27 -11.85 20.68
N MET A 465 15.02 -11.97 21.17
CA MET A 465 13.81 -11.99 20.34
C MET A 465 13.33 -10.59 19.93
N PHE A 466 13.62 -9.57 20.75
CA PHE A 466 13.12 -8.20 20.52
C PHE A 466 14.24 -7.20 20.21
N ASN A 467 15.50 -7.46 20.56
CA ASN A 467 16.63 -6.58 20.23
C ASN A 467 17.27 -6.96 18.89
N LEU A 468 16.49 -6.85 17.82
CA LEU A 468 16.93 -7.18 16.46
C LEU A 468 17.97 -6.16 15.96
N SER A 469 19.01 -6.64 15.28
CA SER A 469 19.90 -5.74 14.53
C SER A 469 19.15 -5.03 13.40
N GLN A 470 19.69 -3.92 12.89
CA GLN A 470 19.06 -3.17 11.79
C GLN A 470 18.79 -4.06 10.56
N THR A 471 19.71 -4.99 10.26
CA THR A 471 19.56 -5.95 9.16
C THR A 471 18.43 -6.96 9.43
N GLU A 472 18.33 -7.48 10.65
CA GLU A 472 17.26 -8.41 11.05
C GLU A 472 15.90 -7.74 11.07
N ALA A 473 15.82 -6.51 11.60
CA ALA A 473 14.60 -5.71 11.56
C ALA A 473 14.15 -5.54 10.10
N LYS A 474 15.05 -5.14 9.19
CA LYS A 474 14.69 -4.96 7.78
C LYS A 474 14.26 -6.26 7.11
N ALA A 475 14.89 -7.38 7.46
CA ALA A 475 14.49 -8.70 6.98
C ALA A 475 13.08 -9.07 7.49
N LEU A 476 12.77 -8.81 8.75
CA LEU A 476 11.42 -9.01 9.31
C LEU A 476 10.39 -8.11 8.61
N GLU A 477 10.72 -6.85 8.33
CA GLU A 477 9.86 -5.93 7.56
C GLU A 477 9.50 -6.51 6.20
N ASN A 478 10.52 -6.95 5.45
CA ASN A 478 10.38 -7.53 4.14
C ASN A 478 9.56 -8.84 4.17
N TYR A 479 9.76 -9.67 5.20
CA TYR A 479 8.98 -10.88 5.42
C TYR A 479 7.50 -10.56 5.67
N LEU A 480 7.21 -9.61 6.56
CA LEU A 480 5.85 -9.22 6.91
C LEU A 480 5.13 -8.59 5.71
N TYR A 481 5.81 -7.68 5.00
CA TYR A 481 5.30 -7.08 3.76
C TYR A 481 4.97 -8.14 2.70
N ALA A 482 5.85 -9.12 2.49
CA ALA A 482 5.60 -10.19 1.53
C ALA A 482 4.37 -11.04 1.92
N ASN A 483 4.19 -11.35 3.21
CA ASN A 483 3.01 -12.09 3.69
C ASN A 483 1.71 -11.28 3.51
N ASP A 484 1.74 -9.98 3.79
CA ASP A 484 0.62 -9.07 3.52
C ASP A 484 0.27 -9.08 2.02
N LEU A 485 1.28 -8.91 1.16
CA LEU A 485 1.08 -8.94 -0.28
C LEU A 485 0.49 -10.28 -0.77
N ILE A 486 0.89 -11.42 -0.19
CA ILE A 486 0.29 -12.73 -0.51
C ILE A 486 -1.20 -12.76 -0.16
N ILE A 487 -1.60 -12.22 1.00
CA ILE A 487 -3.00 -12.12 1.42
C ILE A 487 -3.79 -11.23 0.45
N GLN A 488 -3.23 -10.09 0.06
CA GLN A 488 -3.88 -9.17 -0.87
C GLN A 488 -3.98 -9.77 -2.28
N CYS A 489 -2.94 -10.43 -2.79
CA CYS A 489 -3.00 -11.19 -4.04
C CYS A 489 -4.09 -12.27 -3.99
N LYS A 490 -4.23 -12.98 -2.87
CA LYS A 490 -5.31 -13.96 -2.68
C LYS A 490 -6.70 -13.31 -2.72
N LYS A 491 -6.86 -12.09 -2.20
CA LYS A 491 -8.13 -11.35 -2.27
C LYS A 491 -8.43 -10.87 -3.69
N ALA A 492 -7.40 -10.42 -4.42
CA ALA A 492 -7.52 -9.97 -5.81
C ALA A 492 -7.77 -11.11 -6.80
N ALA A 493 -7.31 -12.32 -6.50
CA ALA A 493 -7.41 -13.47 -7.39
C ALA A 493 -8.85 -13.97 -7.60
N VAL A 494 -9.17 -14.30 -8.85
CA VAL A 494 -10.48 -14.85 -9.23
C VAL A 494 -10.71 -16.23 -8.63
N ARG A 495 -9.67 -17.07 -8.56
CA ARG A 495 -9.76 -18.43 -8.04
C ARG A 495 -8.46 -18.85 -7.39
N VAL A 496 -8.56 -19.30 -6.14
CA VAL A 496 -7.47 -19.93 -5.37
C VAL A 496 -7.98 -21.26 -4.82
N SER A 497 -7.15 -22.30 -4.85
CA SER A 497 -7.53 -23.58 -4.25
C SER A 497 -7.66 -23.45 -2.73
N PRO A 498 -8.78 -23.89 -2.12
CA PRO A 498 -8.93 -23.88 -0.66
C PRO A 498 -7.82 -24.66 0.04
N GLN A 499 -7.43 -25.80 -0.51
CA GLN A 499 -6.37 -26.65 0.04
C GLN A 499 -5.00 -25.96 -0.01
N THR A 500 -4.68 -25.33 -1.14
CA THR A 500 -3.43 -24.56 -1.29
C THR A 500 -3.42 -23.39 -0.31
N TRP A 501 -4.51 -22.62 -0.25
CA TRP A 501 -4.61 -21.47 0.65
C TRP A 501 -4.52 -21.87 2.12
N GLU A 502 -5.24 -22.90 2.56
CA GLU A 502 -5.17 -23.41 3.93
C GLU A 502 -3.74 -23.84 4.28
N ALA A 503 -3.03 -24.48 3.35
CA ALA A 503 -1.65 -24.89 3.57
C ALA A 503 -0.70 -23.70 3.70
N ILE A 504 -0.86 -22.65 2.86
CA ILE A 504 -0.11 -21.40 2.96
C ILE A 504 -0.44 -20.69 4.29
N GLU A 505 -1.73 -20.45 4.58
CA GLU A 505 -2.21 -19.77 5.80
C GLU A 505 -1.72 -20.48 7.07
N HIS A 506 -1.66 -21.81 7.05
CA HIS A 506 -1.14 -22.60 8.16
C HIS A 506 0.38 -22.42 8.39
N ARG A 507 1.16 -22.17 7.34
CA ARG A 507 2.63 -21.96 7.38
C ARG A 507 3.04 -20.50 7.53
N MET A 508 2.18 -19.55 7.17
CA MET A 508 2.44 -18.13 7.34
C MET A 508 2.82 -17.79 8.79
N LEU A 509 3.89 -17.00 8.93
CA LEU A 509 4.45 -16.56 10.21
C LEU A 509 4.88 -17.72 11.13
N ARG A 510 5.29 -18.85 10.55
CA ARG A 510 5.91 -19.97 11.28
C ARG A 510 7.33 -20.21 10.80
N LEU A 511 8.02 -21.05 11.55
CA LEU A 511 9.32 -21.59 11.17
C LEU A 511 9.25 -22.18 9.76
N PRO A 512 10.20 -21.83 8.86
CA PRO A 512 10.36 -22.50 7.58
C PRO A 512 10.54 -24.02 7.81
N LYS A 513 9.94 -24.83 6.94
CA LYS A 513 10.08 -26.29 6.98
C LYS A 513 11.25 -26.78 6.17
#